data_AF-A0A7S8IN12-F1
#
_entry.id   AF-A0A7S8IN12-F1
#
_cell.length_a   1.000
_cell.length_b   1.000
_cell.length_c   1.000
_cell.angle_alpha   90.00
_cell.angle_beta   90.00
_cell.angle_gamma   90.00
#
_symmetry.space_group_name_H-M   'P 1'
#
loop_
_entity.id
_entity.type
_entity.pdbx_description
1 polymer ?
#
loop_
_entity_poly.entity_id
_entity_poly.type
_entity_poly.pdbx_seq_one_letter_code
_entity_poly.pdbx_strand_id
1 'polypeptide(L)'
;MKLGELRAAIRKTKETPFVNIYPFPGTDKGFRFALQKTPLLAELERVYPGGKAAETGLEFNVDTGKLNCPTYDDYMGSSVADKAAAFEGSTVQPGAATEDDDLLGDVPLMGVSLIDDDDLLV
;
A
#
# COMPACT_ATOMS: atom_id res chain seq x y z
N MET A 1 -3.31 -14.94 10.10
CA MET A 1 -2.38 -15.91 9.45
C MET A 1 -1.05 -15.95 10.21
N LYS A 2 -0.22 -16.99 10.07
CA LYS A 2 1.15 -17.00 10.61
C LYS A 2 2.08 -16.14 9.74
N LEU A 3 3.07 -15.48 10.35
CA LEU A 3 4.01 -14.59 9.65
C LEU A 3 4.76 -15.31 8.53
N GLY A 4 5.21 -16.55 8.75
CA GLY A 4 5.92 -17.33 7.73
C GLY A 4 5.06 -17.63 6.51
N GLU A 5 3.79 -17.95 6.71
CA GLU A 5 2.82 -18.25 5.65
C GLU A 5 2.45 -16.97 4.88
N LEU A 6 2.22 -15.86 5.60
CA LEU A 6 1.93 -14.55 5.03
C LEU A 6 3.08 -14.08 4.12
N ARG A 7 4.33 -14.16 4.61
CA ARG A 7 5.51 -13.79 3.81
C ARG A 7 5.64 -14.66 2.56
N ALA A 8 5.40 -15.96 2.69
CA ALA A 8 5.48 -16.89 1.56
C ALA A 8 4.40 -16.59 0.51
N ALA A 9 3.18 -16.26 0.95
CA ALA A 9 2.08 -15.89 0.07
C ALA A 9 2.38 -14.59 -0.69
N ILE A 10 2.80 -13.53 0.02
CA ILE A 10 3.17 -12.23 -0.59
C ILE A 10 4.28 -12.39 -1.64
N ARG A 11 5.30 -13.22 -1.36
CA ARG A 11 6.38 -13.49 -2.32
C ARG A 11 5.92 -14.23 -3.57
N LYS A 12 4.93 -15.11 -3.44
CA LYS A 12 4.41 -15.94 -4.54
C LYS A 12 3.38 -15.19 -5.39
N THR A 13 2.69 -14.20 -4.83
CA THR A 13 1.72 -13.41 -5.58
C THR A 13 2.43 -12.61 -6.67
N LYS A 14 1.87 -12.66 -7.88
CA LYS A 14 2.35 -11.88 -9.03
C LYS A 14 1.97 -10.41 -8.86
N GLU A 15 0.73 -10.16 -8.46
CA GLU A 15 0.19 -8.84 -8.19
C GLU A 15 0.97 -8.06 -7.12
N THR A 16 0.84 -6.73 -7.20
CA THR A 16 1.35 -5.81 -6.18
C THR A 16 0.43 -5.87 -4.96
N PRO A 17 0.95 -6.23 -3.76
CA PRO A 17 0.15 -6.22 -2.55
C PRO A 17 -0.45 -4.85 -2.33
N PHE A 18 -1.70 -4.77 -1.90
CA PHE A 18 -2.33 -3.49 -1.58
C PHE A 18 -3.18 -3.57 -0.33
N VAL A 19 -3.41 -2.42 0.30
CA VAL A 19 -4.35 -2.26 1.41
C VAL A 19 -5.36 -1.17 1.09
N ASN A 20 -6.60 -1.37 1.52
CA ASN A 20 -7.65 -0.36 1.44
C ASN A 20 -7.82 0.29 2.82
N ILE A 21 -7.86 1.62 2.87
CA ILE A 21 -8.07 2.41 4.08
C ILE A 21 -9.36 3.21 3.89
N TYR A 22 -10.23 3.22 4.91
CA TYR A 22 -11.53 3.90 4.89
C TYR A 22 -11.55 5.02 5.92
N PRO A 23 -10.84 6.13 5.71
CA PRO A 23 -10.62 7.15 6.74
C PRO A 23 -11.91 7.78 7.29
N PHE A 24 -13.01 7.71 6.54
CA PHE A 24 -14.30 8.27 6.92
C PHE A 24 -15.33 7.13 7.07
N PRO A 25 -15.75 6.82 8.31
CA PRO A 25 -16.77 5.80 8.57
C PRO A 25 -18.08 6.10 7.82
N GLY A 26 -18.72 5.08 7.26
CA GLY A 26 -20.00 5.21 6.55
C GLY A 26 -19.93 5.93 5.21
N THR A 27 -18.74 6.10 4.63
CA THR A 27 -18.57 6.68 3.29
C THR A 27 -18.11 5.64 2.27
N ASP A 28 -18.44 5.89 1.01
CA ASP A 28 -17.95 5.21 -0.18
C ASP A 28 -16.58 5.75 -0.64
N LYS A 29 -15.83 6.42 0.24
CA LYS A 29 -14.55 7.03 -0.10
C LYS A 29 -13.42 6.29 0.59
N GLY A 30 -12.70 5.47 -0.16
CA GLY A 30 -11.55 4.71 0.29
C GLY A 30 -10.26 5.11 -0.41
N PHE A 31 -9.14 4.97 0.29
CA PHE A 31 -7.81 5.04 -0.32
C PHE A 31 -7.29 3.63 -0.55
N ARG A 32 -6.75 3.37 -1.75
CA ARG A 32 -6.00 2.15 -2.05
C ARG A 32 -4.52 2.48 -2.05
N PHE A 33 -3.76 1.83 -1.18
CA PHE A 33 -2.31 1.94 -1.14
C PHE A 33 -1.71 0.68 -1.73
N ALA A 34 -1.09 0.81 -2.91
CA ALA A 34 -0.21 -0.22 -3.45
C ALA A 34 1.10 -0.24 -2.66
N LEU A 35 1.49 -1.42 -2.20
CA LEU A 35 2.63 -1.64 -1.32
C LEU A 35 3.76 -2.30 -2.12
N GLN A 36 4.96 -1.73 -2.02
CA GLN A 36 6.15 -2.38 -2.54
C GLN A 36 6.47 -3.64 -1.71
N LYS A 37 6.72 -4.76 -2.39
CA LYS A 37 6.93 -6.07 -1.73
C LYS A 37 8.11 -6.06 -0.77
N THR A 38 9.25 -5.50 -1.18
CA THR A 38 10.48 -5.55 -0.38
C THR A 38 10.35 -4.77 0.94
N PRO A 39 9.93 -3.49 0.95
CA PRO A 39 9.69 -2.75 2.19
C PRO A 39 8.62 -3.40 3.08
N LEU A 40 7.53 -3.90 2.49
CA LEU A 40 6.47 -4.57 3.24
C LEU A 40 6.99 -5.79 4.02
N LEU A 41 7.81 -6.62 3.38
CA LEU A 41 8.36 -7.82 4.02
C LEU A 41 9.34 -7.48 5.14
N ALA A 42 10.13 -6.40 5.00
CA ALA A 42 11.04 -5.92 6.04
C ALA A 42 10.25 -5.37 7.24
N GLU A 43 9.19 -4.62 6.98
CA GLU A 43 8.36 -4.04 8.03
C GLU A 43 7.57 -5.09 8.80
N LEU A 44 7.06 -6.12 8.12
CA LEU A 44 6.42 -7.27 8.79
C LEU A 44 7.39 -8.01 9.72
N GLU A 45 8.68 -8.08 9.37
CA GLU A 45 9.71 -8.68 10.22
C GLU A 45 10.04 -7.82 11.44
N ARG A 46 10.01 -6.49 11.27
CA ARG A 46 10.21 -5.52 12.35
C ARG A 46 9.06 -5.52 13.36
N VAL A 47 7.81 -5.54 12.88
CA VAL A 47 6.60 -5.41 13.71
C VAL A 47 6.25 -6.70 14.45
N TYR A 48 6.57 -7.87 13.89
CA TYR A 48 6.31 -9.17 14.52
C TYR A 48 7.63 -9.87 14.94
N PRO A 49 8.26 -9.44 16.05
CA PRO A 49 9.46 -10.06 16.59
C PRO A 49 9.12 -11.41 17.24
N GLY A 50 9.01 -12.46 16.41
CA GLY A 50 8.64 -13.81 16.89
C GLY A 50 8.87 -14.94 15.89
N GLY A 51 9.56 -14.66 14.78
CA GLY A 51 9.82 -15.65 13.74
C GLY A 51 8.57 -16.13 13.01
N LYS A 52 8.72 -17.21 12.21
CA LYS A 52 7.70 -17.68 11.26
C LYS A 52 6.36 -18.09 11.90
N ALA A 53 6.34 -18.42 13.19
CA ALA A 53 5.17 -18.91 13.91
C ALA A 53 4.31 -17.80 14.52
N ALA A 54 4.78 -16.55 14.52
CA ALA A 54 4.03 -15.42 15.09
C ALA A 54 2.71 -15.21 14.34
N GLU A 55 1.62 -15.12 15.09
CA GLU A 55 0.32 -14.77 14.54
C GLU A 55 0.26 -13.27 14.26
N THR A 56 -0.11 -12.89 13.03
CA THR A 56 -0.07 -11.48 12.61
C THR A 56 -1.42 -10.79 12.68
N GLY A 57 -2.52 -11.51 12.89
CA GLY A 57 -3.87 -10.94 12.72
C GLY A 57 -4.15 -10.37 11.32
N LEU A 58 -3.26 -10.58 10.34
CA LEU A 58 -3.44 -10.16 8.96
C LEU A 58 -3.88 -11.35 8.11
N GLU A 59 -4.65 -11.04 7.07
CA GLU A 59 -5.05 -11.96 6.02
C GLU A 59 -4.59 -11.43 4.67
N PHE A 60 -4.24 -12.32 3.76
CA PHE A 60 -3.76 -11.95 2.43
C PHE A 60 -4.43 -12.82 1.38
N ASN A 61 -5.10 -12.16 0.43
CA ASN A 61 -5.76 -12.81 -0.68
C ASN A 61 -4.79 -12.87 -1.87
N VAL A 62 -4.33 -14.09 -2.20
CA VAL A 62 -3.29 -14.33 -3.21
C VAL A 62 -3.77 -13.99 -4.61
N ASP A 63 -5.06 -14.20 -4.90
CA ASP A 63 -5.65 -14.00 -6.23
C ASP A 63 -5.78 -12.51 -6.57
N THR A 64 -6.11 -11.69 -5.57
CA THR A 64 -6.31 -10.24 -5.74
C THR A 64 -5.08 -9.43 -5.36
N GLY A 65 -4.20 -9.94 -4.50
CA GLY A 65 -3.12 -9.16 -3.87
C GLY A 65 -3.57 -8.32 -2.67
N LYS A 66 -4.82 -8.45 -2.21
CA LYS A 66 -5.34 -7.64 -1.11
C LYS A 66 -4.82 -8.12 0.25
N LEU A 67 -4.26 -7.20 1.03
CA LEU A 67 -3.94 -7.38 2.45
C LEU A 67 -5.10 -6.83 3.30
N ASN A 68 -5.71 -7.70 4.11
CA ASN A 68 -6.80 -7.37 5.02
C ASN A 68 -6.34 -7.44 6.48
N CYS A 69 -6.87 -6.54 7.30
CA CYS A 69 -6.73 -6.57 8.75
C CYS A 69 -8.14 -6.59 9.36
N PRO A 70 -8.67 -7.78 9.74
CA PRO A 70 -10.02 -7.92 10.28
C PRO A 70 -10.32 -6.96 11.43
N THR A 71 -9.37 -6.77 12.35
CA THR A 71 -9.53 -5.85 13.48
C THR A 71 -9.74 -4.39 13.05
N TYR A 72 -9.02 -3.94 12.02
CA TYR A 72 -9.20 -2.59 11.46
C TYR A 72 -10.56 -2.51 10.74
N ASP A 73 -10.87 -3.53 9.96
CA ASP A 73 -12.10 -3.64 9.18
C ASP A 73 -13.36 -3.64 10.05
N ASP A 74 -13.30 -4.24 11.23
CA ASP A 74 -14.37 -4.23 12.24
C ASP A 74 -14.49 -2.86 12.92
N TYR A 75 -13.35 -2.22 13.22
CA TYR A 75 -13.33 -0.90 13.86
C TYR A 75 -13.92 0.20 12.98
N MET A 76 -13.71 0.13 11.66
CA MET A 76 -14.26 1.12 10.73
C MET A 76 -15.77 0.95 10.48
N GLY A 77 -16.38 -0.13 10.97
CA GLY A 77 -17.83 -0.36 10.93
C GLY A 77 -18.46 -0.38 9.53
N SER A 78 -17.65 -0.49 8.48
CA SER A 78 -18.11 -0.47 7.09
C SER A 78 -18.52 -1.87 6.65
N SER A 79 -19.71 -1.99 6.05
CA SER A 79 -20.18 -3.27 5.53
C SER A 79 -19.32 -3.71 4.34
N VAL A 80 -19.32 -5.01 4.03
CA VAL A 80 -18.60 -5.54 2.85
C VAL A 80 -19.08 -4.85 1.56
N ALA A 81 -20.35 -4.47 1.49
CA ALA A 81 -20.94 -3.75 0.36
C ALA A 81 -20.38 -2.32 0.23
N ASP A 82 -20.30 -1.56 1.33
CA ASP A 82 -19.75 -0.20 1.32
C ASP A 82 -18.27 -0.20 0.94
N LYS A 83 -17.53 -1.21 1.43
CA LYS A 83 -16.13 -1.44 1.10
C LYS A 83 -15.92 -1.76 -0.38
N ALA A 84 -16.84 -2.50 -0.99
CA ALA A 84 -16.77 -2.83 -2.42
C ALA A 84 -17.12 -1.60 -3.28
N ALA A 85 -18.19 -0.89 -2.93
CA ALA A 85 -18.64 0.32 -3.61
C ALA A 85 -17.56 1.41 -3.60
N ALA A 86 -16.80 1.54 -2.51
CA ALA A 86 -15.74 2.54 -2.39
C ALA A 86 -14.59 2.41 -3.42
N PHE A 87 -14.53 1.28 -4.13
CA PHE A 87 -13.56 1.04 -5.19
C PHE A 87 -14.21 0.63 -6.52
N GLU A 88 -15.55 0.64 -6.63
CA GLU A 88 -16.26 0.52 -7.91
C GLU A 88 -15.93 1.76 -8.77
N GLY A 89 -14.97 1.63 -9.67
CA GLY A 89 -14.48 2.73 -10.52
C GLY A 89 -13.06 3.20 -10.20
N SER A 90 -12.37 2.62 -9.21
CA SER A 90 -10.94 2.86 -9.02
C SER A 90 -10.16 2.32 -10.22
N THR A 91 -9.56 3.22 -11.00
CA THR A 91 -8.69 2.92 -12.16
C THR A 91 -7.31 2.38 -11.75
N VAL A 92 -7.01 2.32 -10.45
CA VAL A 92 -5.85 1.61 -9.92
C VAL A 92 -6.13 0.12 -10.02
N GLN A 93 -5.98 -0.41 -11.23
CA GLN A 93 -5.97 -1.86 -11.43
C GLN A 93 -4.74 -2.43 -10.74
N PRO A 94 -4.88 -3.54 -9.99
CA PRO A 94 -3.72 -4.31 -9.60
C PRO A 94 -3.05 -4.76 -10.92
N GLY A 95 -1.80 -4.33 -11.14
CA GLY A 95 -0.99 -4.92 -12.22
C GLY A 95 -0.61 -4.04 -13.42
N ALA A 96 -0.51 -2.71 -13.31
CA ALA A 96 0.45 -2.01 -14.18
C ALA A 96 1.78 -1.93 -13.45
N ALA A 97 2.56 -3.02 -13.53
CA ALA A 97 4.01 -2.87 -13.36
C ALA A 97 4.45 -1.90 -14.46
N THR A 98 4.75 -0.66 -14.11
CA THR A 98 5.68 0.11 -14.93
C THR A 98 7.00 -0.64 -14.82
N GLU A 99 7.40 -1.27 -15.91
CA GLU A 99 8.77 -1.70 -16.15
C GLU A 99 9.67 -0.46 -16.03
N ASP A 100 10.01 -0.07 -14.82
CA ASP A 100 11.00 0.97 -14.49
C ASP A 100 11.36 0.84 -12.99
N ASP A 101 11.67 -0.40 -12.57
CA ASP A 101 12.40 -0.67 -11.32
C ASP A 101 13.89 -0.34 -11.50
N ASP A 102 14.16 0.84 -12.09
CA ASP A 102 15.49 1.45 -12.29
C ASP A 102 15.52 2.89 -11.72
N LEU A 103 14.69 3.19 -10.72
CA LEU A 103 14.76 4.45 -9.94
C LEU A 103 15.88 4.45 -8.88
N LEU A 104 16.98 3.75 -9.15
CA LEU A 104 18.29 3.99 -8.53
C LEU A 104 19.33 4.45 -9.58
N GLY A 105 18.88 5.10 -10.65
CA GLY A 105 19.73 5.82 -11.59
C GLY A 105 20.08 7.23 -11.09
N ASP A 106 21.34 7.42 -10.69
CA ASP A 106 22.12 8.66 -10.61
C ASP A 106 21.45 9.96 -10.16
N VAL A 107 21.95 10.47 -9.03
CA VAL A 107 21.77 11.85 -8.57
C VAL A 107 22.34 12.83 -9.61
N PRO A 108 21.57 13.84 -10.08
CA PRO A 108 22.14 15.10 -10.51
C PRO A 108 21.79 16.18 -9.48
N LEU A 109 22.80 16.63 -8.73
CA LEU A 109 22.78 17.95 -8.08
C LEU A 109 22.61 19.01 -9.17
N MET A 110 21.39 19.46 -9.42
CA MET A 110 21.11 20.58 -10.35
C MET A 110 20.18 21.59 -9.69
N GLY A 111 20.80 22.70 -9.28
CA GLY A 111 20.31 24.04 -9.60
C GLY A 111 18.94 24.42 -9.05
N VAL A 112 18.91 24.90 -7.80
CA VAL A 112 17.88 25.87 -7.41
C VAL A 112 18.18 27.16 -8.18
N SER A 113 17.46 27.37 -9.28
CA SER A 113 17.33 28.67 -9.94
C SER A 113 16.74 29.65 -8.93
N LEU A 114 17.52 30.66 -8.57
CA LEU A 114 17.03 31.83 -7.84
C LEU A 114 15.95 32.49 -8.71
N ILE A 115 14.83 32.75 -8.05
CA ILE A 115 13.64 33.42 -8.56
C ILE A 115 14.04 34.79 -9.12
N ASP A 116 13.52 35.11 -10.31
CA ASP A 116 13.56 36.45 -10.91
C ASP A 116 12.79 37.43 -10.01
N ASP A 117 13.50 38.28 -9.27
CA ASP A 117 12.98 39.47 -8.60
C ASP A 117 13.03 40.66 -9.57
N ASP A 118 12.09 40.70 -10.51
CA ASP A 118 11.69 41.94 -11.19
C ASP A 118 10.44 42.49 -10.49
N ASP A 119 10.63 43.19 -9.37
CA ASP A 119 9.64 44.12 -8.82
C ASP A 119 10.35 45.38 -8.29
N LEU A 120 10.73 46.21 -9.26
CA LEU A 120 11.27 47.56 -9.07
C LEU A 120 10.15 48.53 -9.45
N LEU A 121 9.46 49.15 -8.47
CA LEU A 121 8.72 50.42 -8.59
C LEU A 121 8.08 50.82 -7.22
N VAL A 122 8.78 51.62 -6.41
CA VAL A 122 8.36 52.92 -5.79
C VAL A 122 9.61 53.61 -5.23
#